data_AF-G4Z0L4-F1
#
_entry.id   AF-G4Z0L4-F1
#
_cell.length_a   1.000
_cell.length_b   1.000
_cell.length_c   1.000
_cell.angle_alpha   90.00
_cell.angle_beta   90.00
_cell.angle_gamma   90.00
#
_symmetry.space_group_name_H-M   'P 1'
#
loop_
_entity.id
_entity.type
_entity.pdbx_description
1 polymer ?
#
loop_
_entity_poly.entity_id
_entity_poly.type
_entity_poly.pdbx_seq_one_letter_code
_entity_poly.pdbx_strand_id
1 'polypeptide(L)'
;MQPPLPVEAFGPRRRASRRRFCDICGIEQDRSTDHCEDCGVCVAGYDHHCPWMGKCIGRGNMHAFKMFNVSWVLYVCFVLVVAITSVDWGHAAVQTLQRTASGSWAPVPPRGP
;
A
#
# COMPACT_ATOMS: atom_id res chain seq x y z
N MET A 1 39.02 -34.70 24.62
CA MET A 1 38.47 -33.58 25.40
C MET A 1 38.82 -32.29 24.69
N GLN A 2 37.85 -31.67 24.01
CA GLN A 2 38.02 -30.31 23.46
C GLN A 2 37.75 -29.30 24.58
N PRO A 3 38.51 -28.19 24.65
CA PRO A 3 38.21 -27.12 25.60
C PRO A 3 36.89 -26.42 25.21
N PRO A 4 36.10 -25.95 26.19
CA PRO A 4 34.86 -25.24 25.91
C PRO A 4 35.14 -23.92 25.18
N LEU A 5 34.32 -23.59 24.18
CA LEU A 5 34.39 -22.34 23.44
C LEU A 5 34.15 -21.14 24.38
N PRO A 6 34.86 -20.01 24.21
CA PRO A 6 34.65 -18.83 25.04
C PRO A 6 33.22 -18.31 24.92
N VAL A 7 32.56 -18.03 26.04
CA VAL A 7 31.17 -17.53 26.14
C VAL A 7 31.01 -16.04 25.77
N GLU A 8 32.06 -15.42 25.20
CA GLU A 8 32.11 -13.98 24.94
C GLU A 8 32.01 -13.67 23.43
N ALA A 9 30.84 -13.88 22.83
CA ALA A 9 30.56 -13.44 21.46
C ALA A 9 29.08 -13.04 21.24
N PHE A 10 28.48 -12.33 22.20
CA PHE A 10 27.21 -11.62 21.99
C PHE A 10 27.43 -10.11 21.82
N GLY A 11 28.51 -9.72 21.12
CA GLY A 11 28.56 -8.41 20.49
C GLY A 11 27.63 -8.40 19.26
N PRO A 12 26.96 -7.29 18.92
CA PRO A 12 26.20 -7.22 17.68
C PRO A 12 27.14 -7.60 16.55
N ARG A 13 26.83 -8.67 15.81
CA ARG A 13 27.50 -8.97 14.54
C ARG A 13 27.30 -7.75 13.66
N ARG A 14 28.25 -6.81 13.67
CA ARG A 14 28.44 -5.89 12.56
C ARG A 14 28.82 -6.80 11.40
N ARG A 15 27.81 -7.33 10.71
CA ARG A 15 27.94 -8.11 9.49
C ARG A 15 28.84 -7.27 8.60
N ALA A 16 30.10 -7.64 8.41
CA ALA A 16 30.98 -6.92 7.51
C ALA A 16 30.27 -6.80 6.17
N SER A 17 30.30 -5.62 5.54
CA SER A 17 29.73 -5.44 4.20
C SER A 17 30.61 -6.28 3.31
N ARG A 18 30.23 -7.51 2.97
CA ARG A 18 30.75 -8.06 1.73
C ARG A 18 30.06 -7.26 0.65
N ARG A 19 30.77 -6.28 0.12
CA ARG A 19 30.43 -5.71 -1.19
C ARG A 19 30.35 -6.90 -2.14
N ARG A 20 29.22 -7.02 -2.83
CA ARG A 20 28.99 -8.10 -3.80
C ARG A 20 29.32 -7.54 -5.18
N PHE A 21 29.69 -8.38 -6.11
CA PHE A 21 29.88 -7.94 -7.49
C PHE A 21 28.71 -8.49 -8.32
N CYS A 22 28.15 -7.65 -9.20
CA CYS A 22 27.16 -8.08 -10.15
C CYS A 22 27.86 -8.48 -11.45
N ASP A 23 27.87 -9.77 -11.78
CA ASP A 23 28.51 -10.28 -12.99
C ASP A 23 27.80 -9.81 -14.27
N ILE A 24 26.50 -9.50 -14.19
CA ILE A 24 25.67 -9.07 -15.33
C ILE A 24 25.95 -7.60 -15.67
N CYS A 25 25.97 -6.73 -14.67
CA CYS A 25 26.19 -5.30 -14.88
C CYS A 25 27.66 -4.90 -14.81
N GLY A 26 28.55 -5.76 -14.32
CA GLY A 26 29.96 -5.48 -14.14
C GLY A 26 30.25 -4.40 -13.08
N ILE A 27 29.40 -4.29 -12.05
CA ILE A 27 29.55 -3.28 -10.99
C ILE A 27 29.64 -3.90 -9.61
N GLU A 28 30.35 -3.22 -8.70
CA GLU A 28 30.33 -3.56 -7.29
C GLU A 28 29.05 -3.03 -6.62
N GLN A 29 28.28 -3.95 -6.05
CA GLN A 29 27.06 -3.71 -5.31
C GLN A 29 27.38 -3.32 -3.85
N ASP A 30 26.81 -2.20 -3.42
CA ASP A 30 26.66 -1.91 -1.99
C ASP A 30 25.72 -2.94 -1.32
N ARG A 31 25.69 -2.99 0.01
CA ARG A 31 24.96 -3.99 0.81
C ARG A 31 23.49 -4.20 0.43
N SER A 32 22.83 -3.16 -0.06
CA SER A 32 21.41 -3.18 -0.41
C SER A 32 21.17 -3.07 -1.92
N THR A 33 22.20 -3.10 -2.74
CA THR A 33 22.05 -3.01 -4.19
C THR A 33 21.93 -4.43 -4.75
N ASP A 34 20.86 -4.69 -5.49
CA ASP A 34 20.65 -5.97 -6.15
C ASP A 34 20.26 -5.76 -7.62
N HIS A 35 20.51 -6.78 -8.44
CA HIS A 35 20.19 -6.77 -9.87
C HIS A 35 18.74 -7.19 -10.09
N CYS A 36 17.98 -6.40 -10.85
CA CYS A 36 16.67 -6.80 -11.31
C CYS A 36 16.79 -7.46 -12.69
N GLU A 37 16.45 -8.74 -12.76
CA GLU A 37 16.50 -9.52 -14.00
C GLU A 37 15.51 -8.98 -15.05
N ASP A 38 14.32 -8.55 -14.64
CA ASP A 38 13.29 -8.02 -15.55
C ASP A 38 13.73 -6.71 -16.25
N CYS A 39 14.48 -5.86 -15.55
CA CYS A 39 14.94 -4.58 -16.08
C CYS A 39 16.40 -4.59 -16.56
N GLY A 40 17.16 -5.65 -16.26
CA GLY A 40 18.59 -5.75 -16.59
C GLY A 40 19.45 -4.68 -15.92
N VAL A 41 19.07 -4.20 -14.72
CA VAL A 41 19.76 -3.09 -14.04
C VAL A 41 19.93 -3.36 -12.55
N CYS A 42 21.08 -2.94 -12.00
CA CYS A 42 21.31 -2.91 -10.55
C CYS A 42 20.64 -1.69 -9.91
N VAL A 43 19.86 -1.92 -8.86
CA VAL A 43 19.07 -0.89 -8.19
C VAL A 43 19.53 -0.74 -6.75
N ALA A 44 19.88 0.48 -6.35
CA ALA A 44 20.32 0.75 -4.98
C ALA A 44 19.15 0.66 -3.98
N GLY A 45 19.32 -0.15 -2.94
CA GLY A 45 18.23 -0.43 -1.98
C GLY A 45 17.07 -1.13 -2.66
N TYR A 46 17.36 -2.09 -3.54
CA TYR A 46 16.36 -2.81 -4.31
C TYR A 46 15.33 -3.45 -3.38
N ASP A 47 14.06 -3.25 -3.70
CA ASP A 47 12.93 -3.86 -3.01
C ASP A 47 12.25 -4.87 -3.93
N HIS A 48 11.74 -4.41 -5.08
CA HIS A 48 11.14 -5.28 -6.10
C HIS A 48 11.03 -4.57 -7.46
N HIS A 49 10.84 -5.34 -8.52
CA HIS A 49 10.27 -4.83 -9.76
C HIS A 49 8.76 -4.73 -9.60
N CYS A 50 8.17 -3.55 -9.81
CA CYS A 50 6.73 -3.35 -9.71
C CYS A 50 6.13 -3.27 -11.12
N PRO A 51 5.41 -4.32 -11.60
CA PRO A 51 4.79 -4.29 -12.92
C PRO A 51 3.77 -3.16 -13.06
N TRP A 52 3.07 -2.84 -11.96
CA TRP A 52 2.04 -1.79 -11.93
C TRP A 52 2.59 -0.39 -12.18
N MET A 53 3.84 -0.13 -11.80
CA MET A 53 4.51 1.15 -12.06
C MET A 53 5.49 1.07 -13.24
N GLY A 54 5.63 -0.10 -13.87
CA GLY A 54 6.57 -0.34 -14.97
C GLY A 54 8.02 -0.03 -14.63
N LYS A 55 8.42 -0.10 -13.35
CA LYS A 55 9.77 0.25 -12.91
C LYS A 55 10.18 -0.48 -11.63
N CYS A 56 11.49 -0.54 -11.41
CA CYS A 56 12.05 -1.03 -10.15
C CYS A 56 11.81 -0.06 -9.00
N ILE A 57 11.50 -0.61 -7.83
CA ILE A 57 11.38 0.09 -6.56
C ILE A 57 12.67 -0.09 -5.78
N GLY A 58 13.20 1.03 -5.31
CA GLY A 58 14.36 1.02 -4.45
C GLY A 58 14.55 2.35 -3.76
N ARG A 59 15.75 2.59 -3.23
CA ARG A 59 16.04 3.73 -2.37
C ARG A 59 15.69 5.08 -3.02
N GLY A 60 15.97 5.24 -4.31
CA GLY A 60 15.74 6.49 -5.05
C GLY A 60 14.27 6.88 -5.25
N ASN A 61 13.33 5.93 -5.11
CA ASN A 61 11.90 6.19 -5.35
C ASN A 61 10.97 5.62 -4.26
N MET A 62 11.53 5.10 -3.16
CA MET A 62 10.77 4.50 -2.06
C MET A 62 9.74 5.47 -1.46
N HIS A 63 10.08 6.74 -1.30
CA HIS A 63 9.12 7.73 -0.78
C HIS A 63 7.95 7.95 -1.74
N ALA A 64 8.23 8.12 -3.03
CA ALA A 64 7.19 8.26 -4.05
C ALA A 64 6.30 7.01 -4.14
N PHE A 65 6.88 5.80 -4.03
CA PHE A 65 6.11 4.56 -3.99
C PHE A 65 5.18 4.49 -2.77
N LYS A 66 5.65 4.89 -1.58
CA LYS A 66 4.80 4.96 -0.38
C LYS A 66 3.63 5.93 -0.57
N MET A 67 3.90 7.13 -1.10
CA MET A 67 2.85 8.11 -1.38
C MET A 67 1.84 7.60 -2.42
N PHE A 68 2.29 6.90 -3.46
CA PHE A 68 1.42 6.27 -4.44
C PHE A 68 0.47 5.24 -3.79
N ASN A 69 0.99 4.35 -2.94
CA ASN A 69 0.16 3.37 -2.23
C ASN A 69 -0.85 4.05 -1.29
N VAL A 70 -0.43 5.06 -0.54
CA VAL A 70 -1.34 5.82 0.34
C VAL A 70 -2.44 6.51 -0.49
N SER A 71 -2.09 7.09 -1.63
CA SER A 71 -3.07 7.75 -2.51
C SER A 71 -4.11 6.78 -3.06
N TRP A 72 -3.73 5.54 -3.36
CA TRP A 72 -4.66 4.48 -3.78
C TRP A 72 -5.62 4.09 -2.66
N VAL A 73 -5.14 3.93 -1.44
CA VAL A 73 -6.00 3.65 -0.28
C VAL A 73 -7.02 4.77 -0.09
N LEU A 74 -6.55 6.03 -0.12
CA LEU A 74 -7.43 7.19 0.01
C LEU A 74 -8.47 7.25 -1.12
N TYR A 75 -8.06 6.98 -2.36
CA TYR A 75 -8.95 6.97 -3.52
C TYR A 75 -10.04 5.90 -3.37
N VAL A 76 -9.68 4.68 -2.97
CA VAL A 76 -10.66 3.61 -2.74
C VAL A 76 -11.63 3.98 -1.61
N CYS A 77 -11.12 4.51 -0.49
CA CYS A 77 -11.99 4.99 0.59
C CYS A 77 -12.95 6.09 0.11
N PHE A 78 -12.46 7.05 -0.67
CA PHE A 78 -13.30 8.11 -1.24
C PHE A 78 -14.40 7.55 -2.14
N VAL A 79 -14.06 6.65 -3.07
CA VAL A 79 -15.04 6.01 -3.97
C VAL A 79 -16.08 5.23 -3.17
N LEU A 80 -15.68 4.50 -2.14
CA LEU A 80 -16.62 3.75 -1.28
C LEU A 80 -17.58 4.68 -0.53
N VAL A 81 -17.10 5.79 0.03
CA VAL A 81 -17.95 6.78 0.71
C VAL A 81 -18.97 7.39 -0.26
N VAL A 82 -18.53 7.76 -1.46
CA VAL A 82 -19.43 8.30 -2.50
C VAL A 82 -20.46 7.25 -2.91
N ALA A 83 -20.05 6.01 -3.13
CA ALA A 83 -20.96 4.92 -3.51
C ALA A 83 -22.02 4.67 -2.43
N ILE A 84 -21.62 4.53 -1.16
CA ILE A 84 -22.54 4.28 -0.04
C ILE A 84 -23.55 5.43 0.09
N THR A 85 -23.06 6.67 0.15
CA THR A 85 -23.95 7.83 0.28
C THR A 85 -24.90 7.93 -0.90
N SER A 86 -24.45 7.70 -2.14
CA SER A 86 -25.32 7.73 -3.32
C SER A 86 -26.44 6.68 -3.27
N VAL A 87 -26.16 5.50 -2.70
CA VAL A 87 -27.15 4.44 -2.50
C VAL A 87 -28.17 4.85 -1.43
N ASP A 88 -27.72 5.45 -0.32
CA ASP A 88 -28.60 5.92 0.75
C ASP A 88 -29.56 7.02 0.25
N TRP A 89 -29.05 8.00 -0.51
CA TRP A 89 -29.86 9.02 -1.16
C TRP A 89 -30.84 8.41 -2.17
N GLY A 90 -30.42 7.40 -2.93
CA GLY A 90 -31.26 6.66 -3.86
C GLY A 90 -32.42 5.95 -3.15
N HIS A 91 -32.14 5.23 -2.06
CA HIS A 91 -33.18 4.57 -1.27
C HIS A 91 -34.16 5.57 -0.65
N ALA A 92 -33.67 6.69 -0.10
CA ALA A 92 -34.52 7.73 0.44
C ALA A 92 -35.44 8.35 -0.63
N ALA A 93 -34.91 8.59 -1.83
CA ALA A 93 -35.68 9.09 -2.97
C ALA A 93 -36.76 8.09 -3.40
N VAL A 94 -36.41 6.80 -3.54
CA VAL A 94 -37.36 5.74 -3.92
C VAL A 94 -38.46 5.58 -2.87
N GLN A 95 -38.11 5.56 -1.58
CA GLN A 95 -39.11 5.47 -0.51
C GLN A 95 -40.06 6.67 -0.51
N THR A 96 -39.53 7.87 -0.77
CA THR A 96 -40.34 9.09 -0.89
C THR A 96 -41.31 8.95 -2.06
N LEU A 97 -40.82 8.54 -3.24
CA LEU A 97 -41.65 8.31 -4.43
C LEU A 97 -42.70 7.20 -4.24
N GLN A 98 -42.38 6.14 -3.50
CA GLN A 98 -43.34 5.09 -3.20
C GLN A 98 -44.45 5.59 -2.27
N ARG A 99 -44.11 6.36 -1.22
CA ARG A 99 -45.10 7.01 -0.34
C ARG A 99 -45.99 7.98 -1.11
N THR A 100 -45.41 8.70 -2.07
CA THR A 100 -46.17 9.64 -2.91
C THR A 100 -47.14 8.90 -3.84
N ALA A 101 -46.67 7.83 -4.48
CA ALA A 101 -47.46 7.00 -5.38
C ALA A 101 -48.55 6.19 -4.66
N SER A 102 -48.31 5.73 -3.43
CA SER A 102 -49.26 4.92 -2.66
C SER A 102 -50.38 5.72 -1.99
N GLY A 103 -50.39 7.06 -2.11
CA GLY A 103 -51.43 7.89 -1.49
C GLY A 103 -51.34 7.99 0.03
N SER A 104 -50.24 7.54 0.66
CA SER A 104 -50.11 7.43 2.13
C SER A 104 -49.73 8.77 2.80
N TRP A 105 -50.34 9.86 2.34
CA TRP A 105 -50.04 11.24 2.73
C TRP A 105 -50.76 11.69 4.00
N ALA A 106 -51.05 10.76 4.93
CA ALA A 106 -51.84 11.10 6.11
C ALA A 106 -51.20 12.32 6.83
N PRO A 107 -51.89 13.47 6.90
CA PRO A 107 -51.37 14.60 7.64
C PRO A 107 -51.26 14.19 9.10
N VAL A 108 -50.10 14.40 9.71
CA VAL A 108 -49.92 14.22 11.15
C VAL A 108 -50.96 15.14 11.81
N PRO A 109 -51.94 14.61 12.58
CA PRO A 109 -52.90 15.46 13.24
C PRO A 109 -52.13 16.40 14.18
N PRO A 110 -52.51 17.70 14.27
CA PRO A 110 -51.88 18.60 15.22
C PRO A 110 -52.01 17.98 16.61
N ARG A 111 -50.89 17.93 17.34
CA ARG A 111 -50.94 17.60 18.77
C ARG A 111 -51.90 18.60 19.41
N GLY A 112 -53.01 18.09 19.92
CA GLY A 112 -53.98 18.87 20.67
C GLY A 112 -53.30 19.56 21.87
N PRO A 113 -53.96 20.57 22.45
CA PRO A 113 -53.35 21.55 23.34
C PRO A 113 -52.62 20.94 24.55
#